data_AF-A0A1I4DJF1-F1
#
_entry.id   AF-A0A1I4DJF1-F1
#
_cell.length_a   1.000
_cell.length_b   1.000
_cell.length_c   1.000
_cell.angle_alpha   90.00
_cell.angle_beta   90.00
_cell.angle_gamma   90.00
#
_symmetry.space_group_name_H-M   'P 1'
#
loop_
_entity.id
_entity.type
_entity.pdbx_description
1 polymer ?
#
loop_
_entity_poly.entity_id
_entity_poly.type
_entity_poly.pdbx_seq_one_letter_code
_entity_poly.pdbx_strand_id
1 'polypeptide(L)' 'MTPNPAVADRARTIADQAPGGSLTRRAAGCIVVAYSTTRSDEHARKVLGQLDDELRDACHALADELTSQIQEEA' A
#
# COMPACT_ATOMS: atom_id res chain seq x y z
N MET A 1 10.95 11.00 -5.70
CA MET A 1 10.63 9.56 -5.83
C MET A 1 10.49 9.03 -4.42
N THR A 2 9.28 8.62 -4.03
CA THR A 2 8.99 8.17 -2.67
C THR A 2 9.60 6.79 -2.43
N PRO A 3 10.31 6.55 -1.32
CA PRO A 3 10.92 5.26 -1.06
C PRO A 3 9.83 4.23 -0.68
N ASN A 4 9.82 3.08 -1.37
CA ASN A 4 8.92 1.96 -1.07
C ASN A 4 8.86 1.56 0.42
N PRO A 5 9.99 1.53 1.17
CA PRO A 5 9.96 1.26 2.60
C PRO A 5 9.07 2.23 3.41
N ALA A 6 9.03 3.52 3.06
CA ALA A 6 8.19 4.48 3.77
C ALA A 6 6.69 4.22 3.54
N VAL A 7 6.31 3.84 2.31
CA VAL A 7 4.94 3.43 1.99
C VAL A 7 4.55 2.18 2.77
N ALA A 8 5.45 1.19 2.84
CA ALA A 8 5.22 -0.05 3.59
C ALA A 8 5.05 0.20 5.09
N ASP A 9 5.87 1.03 5.71
CA ASP A 9 5.75 1.37 7.14
C ASP A 9 4.44 2.10 7.45
N ARG A 10 4.02 3.01 6.57
CA ARG A 10 2.75 3.73 6.74
C ARG A 10 1.55 2.81 6.56
N ALA A 11 1.59 1.94 5.56
CA ALA A 11 0.58 0.91 5.35
C ALA A 11 0.49 -0.05 6.55
N ARG A 12 1.62 -0.39 7.18
CA ARG A 12 1.63 -1.24 8.38
C ARG A 12 0.86 -0.60 9.54
N THR A 13 1.09 0.70 9.77
CA THR A 13 0.36 1.47 10.78
C THR A 13 -1.15 1.43 10.54
N ILE A 14 -1.59 1.56 9.28
CA ILE A 14 -3.01 1.49 8.90
C ILE A 14 -3.57 0.08 9.13
N ALA A 15 -2.83 -0.97 8.75
CA ALA A 15 -3.26 -2.35 8.94
C ALA A 15 -3.47 -2.70 10.43
N ASP A 16 -2.63 -2.15 11.31
CA ASP A 16 -2.71 -2.37 12.76
C ASP A 16 -3.88 -1.60 13.40
N GLN A 17 -4.26 -0.45 12.85
CA GLN A 17 -5.37 0.38 13.35
C GLN A 17 -6.73 0.01 12.76
N ALA A 18 -6.76 -0.62 11.58
CA ALA A 18 -8.00 -0.93 10.89
C ALA A 18 -8.78 -2.09 11.55
N PRO A 19 -10.13 -2.04 11.56
CA PRO A 19 -10.95 -3.13 12.08
C PRO A 19 -10.63 -4.47 11.42
N GLY A 20 -10.65 -5.54 12.21
CA GLY A 20 -10.47 -6.91 11.72
C GLY A 20 -11.47 -7.25 10.61
N GLY A 21 -10.98 -7.82 9.50
CA GLY A 21 -11.81 -8.18 8.36
C GLY A 21 -12.21 -7.04 7.43
N SER A 22 -11.85 -5.78 7.73
CA SER A 22 -12.12 -4.65 6.84
C SER A 22 -11.31 -4.72 5.54
N LEU A 23 -11.87 -4.15 4.46
CA LEU A 23 -11.18 -4.01 3.18
C LEU A 23 -9.90 -3.18 3.33
N THR A 24 -9.95 -2.10 4.13
CA THR A 24 -8.79 -1.26 4.44
C THR A 24 -7.65 -2.06 5.07
N ARG A 25 -7.95 -2.93 6.05
CA ARG A 25 -6.92 -3.76 6.68
C ARG A 25 -6.27 -4.72 5.69
N ARG A 26 -7.08 -5.32 4.80
CA ARG A 26 -6.59 -6.22 3.75
C ARG A 26 -5.72 -5.48 2.74
N ALA A 27 -6.20 -4.34 2.23
CA ALA A 27 -5.47 -3.51 1.28
C ALA A 27 -4.13 -3.04 1.87
N ALA A 28 -4.14 -2.53 3.10
CA ALA A 28 -2.94 -2.12 3.81
C ALA A 28 -1.95 -3.30 3.98
N GLY A 29 -2.43 -4.49 4.35
CA GLY A 29 -1.59 -5.69 4.41
C GLY A 29 -0.95 -6.08 3.08
N CYS A 30 -1.71 -6.01 1.98
CA CYS A 30 -1.20 -6.25 0.64
C CYS A 30 -0.12 -5.22 0.24
N ILE A 31 -0.34 -3.95 0.55
CA ILE A 31 0.63 -2.87 0.29
C ILE A 31 1.92 -3.12 1.09
N VAL A 32 1.83 -3.48 2.38
CA VAL A 32 3.01 -3.83 3.20
C VAL A 32 3.84 -4.88 2.49
N VAL A 33 3.23 -5.97 2.04
CA VAL A 33 3.95 -7.06 1.35
C VAL A 33 4.53 -6.59 0.02
N ALA A 34 3.74 -5.94 -0.83
CA ALA A 34 4.17 -5.52 -2.16
C ALA A 34 5.31 -4.50 -2.11
N TYR A 35 5.19 -3.46 -1.28
CA TYR A 35 6.20 -2.41 -1.16
C TYR A 35 7.44 -2.86 -0.36
N SER A 36 7.31 -3.83 0.56
CA SER A 36 8.49 -4.38 1.26
C SER A 36 9.33 -5.34 0.41
N THR A 37 8.72 -5.98 -0.59
CA THR A 37 9.37 -7.03 -1.41
C THR A 37 9.86 -6.52 -2.76
N THR A 38 9.53 -5.29 -3.13
CA THR A 38 9.88 -4.70 -4.43
C THR A 38 10.73 -3.44 -4.28
N ARG A 39 11.56 -3.17 -5.29
CA ARG A 39 12.51 -2.05 -5.31
C ARG A 39 11.96 -0.75 -5.89
N SER A 40 10.80 -0.79 -6.55
CA SER A 40 10.18 0.36 -7.21
C SER A 40 8.67 0.33 -7.03
N ASP A 41 8.05 1.51 -7.07
CA ASP A 41 6.60 1.68 -7.00
C ASP A 41 5.89 0.93 -8.14
N GLU A 42 6.44 1.00 -9.37
CA GLU A 42 5.91 0.28 -10.53
C GLU A 42 5.82 -1.23 -10.30
N HIS A 43 6.86 -1.84 -9.72
CA HIS A 43 6.86 -3.27 -9.41
C HIS A 43 5.87 -3.61 -8.28
N ALA A 44 5.78 -2.76 -7.25
CA ALA A 44 4.79 -2.95 -6.18
C ALA A 44 3.36 -2.93 -6.76
N ARG A 45 3.04 -1.95 -7.60
CA ARG A 45 1.74 -1.85 -8.27
C ARG A 45 1.46 -3.04 -9.17
N LYS A 46 2.45 -3.55 -9.89
CA LYS A 46 2.28 -4.75 -10.73
C LYS A 46 1.91 -5.98 -9.89
N VAL A 47 2.49 -6.14 -8.70
CA VAL A 47 2.12 -7.23 -7.77
C VAL A 47 0.69 -7.05 -7.28
N LEU A 48 0.32 -5.83 -6.88
CA LEU A 48 -1.06 -5.51 -6.45
C LEU A 48 -2.09 -5.72 -7.58
N GLY A 49 -1.68 -5.52 -8.83
CA GLY A 49 -2.48 -5.77 -10.03
C GLY A 49 -2.95 -7.22 -10.20
N GLN A 50 -2.35 -8.18 -9.50
CA GLN A 50 -2.75 -9.60 -9.55
C GLN A 50 -3.87 -9.96 -8.56
N LEU A 51 -4.30 -9.03 -7.71
CA LEU A 51 -5.40 -9.20 -6.77
C LEU A 51 -6.76 -9.10 -7.47
N ASP A 52 -7.81 -9.56 -6.80
CA ASP A 52 -9.20 -9.38 -7.24
C ASP A 52 -9.55 -7.89 -7.40
N ASP A 53 -10.44 -7.56 -8.32
CA ASP A 53 -10.69 -6.18 -8.76
C ASP A 53 -10.97 -5.19 -7.61
N GLU A 54 -11.84 -5.55 -6.67
CA GLU A 54 -12.17 -4.69 -5.51
C GLU A 54 -10.95 -4.45 -4.59
N LEU A 55 -10.16 -5.50 -4.34
CA LEU A 55 -8.98 -5.39 -3.48
C LEU A 55 -7.83 -4.67 -4.21
N ARG A 56 -7.69 -4.89 -5.51
CA ARG A 56 -6.73 -4.19 -6.37
C ARG A 56 -6.98 -2.70 -6.36
N ASP A 57 -8.23 -2.29 -6.58
CA ASP A 57 -8.62 -0.87 -6.60
C ASP A 57 -8.38 -0.22 -5.24
N ALA A 58 -8.73 -0.91 -4.15
CA ALA A 58 -8.46 -0.44 -2.80
C ALA A 58 -6.95 -0.31 -2.50
N CYS A 59 -6.14 -1.25 -3.00
CA CYS A 59 -4.68 -1.19 -2.84
C CYS A 59 -4.07 -0.02 -3.62
N HIS A 60 -4.51 0.21 -4.87
CA HIS A 60 -4.00 1.32 -5.68
C HIS A 60 -4.40 2.68 -5.09
N ALA A 61 -5.66 2.86 -4.71
CA ALA A 61 -6.13 4.09 -4.09
C ALA A 61 -5.35 4.42 -2.81
N LEU A 62 -5.16 3.42 -1.93
CA LEU A 62 -4.42 3.61 -0.69
C LEU A 62 -2.92 3.84 -0.94
N ALA A 63 -2.32 3.17 -1.92
CA ALA A 63 -0.92 3.41 -2.29
C ALA A 63 -0.69 4.82 -2.86
N ASP A 64 -1.63 5.34 -3.67
CA ASP A 64 -1.59 6.71 -4.19
C ASP A 64 -1.70 7.74 -3.07
N GLU A 65 -2.62 7.53 -2.12
CA GLU A 65 -2.77 8.39 -0.94
C GLU A 65 -1.49 8.43 -0.10
N LEU A 66 -0.95 7.27 0.25
CA LEU A 66 0.29 7.16 1.04
C LEU A 66 1.49 7.80 0.34
N THR A 67 1.62 7.57 -0.97
CA THR A 67 2.70 8.14 -1.76
C THR A 67 2.62 9.66 -1.79
N SER A 68 1.42 10.22 -1.90
CA SER A 68 1.18 11.67 -1.91
C SER A 68 1.49 12.29 -0.55
N GLN A 69 1.00 11.70 0.55
CA GLN A 69 1.29 12.16 1.92
C GLN A 69 2.80 12.23 2.20
N ILE A 70 3.56 11.18 1.83
CA ILE A 70 5.01 11.16 2.07
C ILE A 70 5.74 12.21 1.21
N GLN A 71 5.23 12.54 0.02
CA GLN A 71 5.83 13.58 -0.82
C GLN A 71 5.56 14.99 -0.28
N GLU A 72 4.40 15.21 0.33
CA GLU A 72 4.05 16.48 0.97
C GLU A 72 4.85 16.71 2.27
N GLU A 73 5.26 15.64 2.94
CA GLU A 73 6.06 15.66 4.18
C GLU A 73 7.58 15.77 3.93
N ALA A 74 8.06 15.64 2.68
CA ALA A 74 9.48 15.59 2.30
C ALA A 74 10.02 16.93 1.78
#